data_AF-A0A160P8B4-F1
#
_entry.id   AF-A0A160P8B4-F1
#
_cell.length_a   1.000
_cell.length_b   1.000
_cell.length_c   1.000
_cell.angle_alpha   90.00
_cell.angle_beta   90.00
_cell.angle_gamma   90.00
#
_symmetry.space_group_name_H-M   'P 1'
#
loop_
_entity.id
_entity.type
_entity.pdbx_description
1 polymer ?
#
loop_
_entity_poly.entity_id
_entity_poly.type
_entity_poly.pdbx_seq_one_letter_code
_entity_poly.pdbx_strand_id
1 'polypeptide(L)'
;MTTPGVPSGPAPGPTPPLGPSAAYVAYIASLPRVLAAAATVFRDASGRVLIVEPNYRAGWTLPGGTVEADTGETPRQAARRETAEEIGLDAEPGPLLVVDWVHGAARPPLVAYVYDGGVLADERFAAIRLQEEELDSWKLVERADLAAYLPDALCVRVHAALDALAAGRGPVELEDGRPAR
;
A
#
# COMPACT_ATOMS: atom_id res chain seq x y z
N MET A 1 -61.64 -41.55 -24.07
CA MET A 1 -61.44 -40.65 -22.92
C MET A 1 -60.20 -39.82 -23.20
N THR A 2 -60.39 -38.62 -23.74
CA THR A 2 -59.33 -37.69 -24.15
C THR A 2 -59.16 -36.62 -23.07
N THR A 3 -57.97 -36.50 -22.49
CA THR A 3 -57.61 -35.39 -21.60
C THR A 3 -57.26 -34.16 -22.44
N PRO A 4 -57.73 -32.95 -22.09
CA PRO A 4 -57.35 -31.73 -22.79
C PRO A 4 -55.94 -31.27 -22.39
N GLY A 5 -55.12 -30.90 -23.37
CA GLY A 5 -53.78 -30.36 -23.18
C GLY A 5 -53.79 -28.93 -22.63
N VAL A 6 -52.88 -28.66 -21.70
CA VAL A 6 -52.65 -27.33 -21.11
C VAL A 6 -51.90 -26.46 -22.12
N PRO A 7 -52.28 -25.19 -22.36
CA PRO A 7 -51.56 -24.32 -23.28
C PRO A 7 -50.20 -23.91 -22.70
N SER A 8 -49.14 -24.03 -23.49
CA SER A 8 -47.81 -23.54 -23.17
C SER A 8 -47.81 -22.00 -23.15
N GLY A 9 -47.50 -21.42 -21.99
CA GLY A 9 -47.27 -19.98 -21.84
C GLY A 9 -46.03 -19.50 -22.59
N PRO A 10 -45.89 -18.17 -22.83
CA PRO A 10 -44.75 -17.61 -23.55
C PRO A 10 -43.44 -17.90 -22.80
N ALA A 11 -42.38 -18.16 -23.55
CA ALA A 11 -41.05 -18.37 -23.01
C ALA A 11 -40.63 -17.15 -22.16
N PRO A 12 -39.94 -17.35 -21.03
CA PRO A 12 -39.44 -16.24 -20.23
C PRO A 12 -38.50 -15.37 -21.09
N GLY A 13 -38.77 -14.07 -21.12
CA GLY A 13 -37.90 -13.10 -21.78
C GLY A 13 -36.49 -13.12 -21.19
N PRO A 14 -35.50 -12.56 -21.90
CA PRO A 14 -34.10 -12.61 -21.47
C PRO A 14 -33.96 -12.06 -20.05
N THR A 15 -33.42 -12.88 -19.15
CA THR A 15 -33.06 -12.46 -17.81
C THR A 15 -32.09 -11.28 -17.93
N PRO A 16 -32.39 -10.09 -17.38
CA PRO A 16 -31.47 -8.97 -17.45
C PRO A 16 -30.15 -9.36 -16.76
N PRO A 17 -29.00 -8.86 -17.22
CA PRO A 17 -27.73 -9.21 -16.62
C PRO A 17 -27.73 -8.84 -15.13
N LEU A 18 -27.18 -9.73 -14.30
CA LEU A 18 -26.93 -9.53 -12.87
C LEU A 18 -25.77 -8.53 -12.71
N GLY A 19 -25.96 -7.30 -13.17
CA GLY A 19 -25.07 -6.17 -12.94
C GLY A 19 -25.61 -5.28 -11.82
N PRO A 20 -24.75 -4.54 -11.12
CA PRO A 20 -25.20 -3.55 -10.16
C PRO A 20 -26.15 -2.56 -10.85
N SER A 21 -27.27 -2.24 -10.20
CA SER A 21 -28.20 -1.25 -10.74
C SER A 21 -27.52 0.12 -10.86
N ALA A 22 -28.03 0.99 -11.75
CA ALA A 22 -27.53 2.37 -11.86
C ALA A 22 -27.59 3.12 -10.52
N ALA A 23 -28.62 2.84 -9.70
CA ALA A 23 -28.75 3.37 -8.35
C ALA A 23 -27.63 2.87 -7.42
N TYR A 24 -27.23 1.60 -7.53
CA TYR A 24 -26.11 1.04 -6.76
C TYR A 24 -24.78 1.67 -7.17
N VAL A 25 -24.52 1.84 -8.47
CA VAL A 25 -23.30 2.50 -8.95
C VAL A 25 -23.21 3.94 -8.46
N ALA A 26 -24.32 4.70 -8.55
CA ALA A 26 -24.39 6.06 -8.05
C ALA A 26 -24.21 6.15 -6.53
N TYR A 27 -24.74 5.18 -5.78
CA TYR A 27 -24.53 5.07 -4.34
C TYR A 27 -23.06 4.81 -4.00
N ILE A 28 -22.40 3.83 -4.63
CA ILE A 28 -20.98 3.56 -4.39
C ILE A 28 -20.11 4.78 -4.74
N ALA A 29 -20.42 5.47 -5.85
CA ALA A 29 -19.71 6.67 -6.25
C ALA A 29 -19.87 7.85 -5.27
N SER A 30 -20.94 7.88 -4.47
CA SER A 30 -21.19 8.93 -3.47
C SER A 30 -20.59 8.64 -2.09
N LEU A 31 -20.10 7.41 -1.84
CA LEU A 31 -19.47 7.07 -0.57
C LEU A 31 -18.14 7.82 -0.38
N PRO A 32 -17.79 8.17 0.88
CA PRO A 32 -16.47 8.67 1.20
C PRO A 32 -15.39 7.72 0.70
N ARG A 33 -14.33 8.29 0.11
CA ARG A 33 -13.18 7.53 -0.37
C ARG A 33 -12.07 7.57 0.65
N VAL A 34 -11.24 6.54 0.62
CA VAL A 34 -9.93 6.52 1.26
C VAL A 34 -8.89 6.31 0.18
N LEU A 35 -7.75 6.97 0.32
CA LEU A 35 -6.56 6.62 -0.45
C LEU A 35 -5.91 5.41 0.21
N ALA A 36 -5.26 4.57 -0.59
CA ALA A 36 -4.42 3.50 -0.08
C ALA A 36 -3.01 3.68 -0.64
N ALA A 37 -1.99 3.50 0.20
CA ALA A 37 -0.60 3.47 -0.23
C ALA A 37 0.13 2.32 0.45
N ALA A 38 1.16 1.80 -0.19
CA ALA A 38 1.95 0.70 0.34
C ALA A 38 3.43 0.98 0.18
N ALA A 39 4.20 0.67 1.21
CA ALA A 39 5.63 0.88 1.26
C ALA A 39 6.36 -0.33 1.86
N THR A 40 7.66 -0.41 1.61
CA THR A 40 8.49 -1.53 2.06
C THR A 40 9.68 -1.04 2.88
N VAL A 41 9.91 -1.65 4.04
CA VAL A 41 11.09 -1.38 4.89
C VAL A 41 12.18 -2.39 4.56
N PHE A 42 13.18 -1.96 3.78
CA PHE A 42 14.41 -2.72 3.59
C PHE A 42 15.46 -2.31 4.61
N ARG A 43 16.25 -3.28 5.06
CA ARG A 43 17.36 -3.05 5.98
C ARG A 43 18.64 -3.69 5.47
N ASP A 44 19.78 -3.19 5.93
CA ASP A 44 21.04 -3.91 5.79
C ASP A 44 21.32 -4.79 7.02
N ALA A 45 22.47 -5.49 7.01
CA ALA A 45 22.87 -6.38 8.10
C ALA A 45 23.12 -5.64 9.43
N SER A 46 23.38 -4.34 9.40
CA SER A 46 23.51 -3.49 10.60
C SER A 46 22.17 -2.93 11.10
N GLY A 47 21.08 -3.14 10.36
CA GLY A 47 19.76 -2.64 10.68
C GLY A 47 19.48 -1.21 10.21
N ARG A 48 20.37 -0.63 9.38
CA ARG A 48 20.11 0.67 8.72
C ARG A 48 18.98 0.51 7.73
N VAL A 49 18.08 1.48 7.69
CA VAL A 49 16.87 1.46 6.86
C VAL A 49 17.14 2.19 5.55
N LEU A 50 16.72 1.59 4.44
CA LEU A 50 16.73 2.27 3.15
C LEU A 50 15.61 3.30 3.08
N ILE A 51 15.98 4.53 2.74
CA ILE A 51 15.06 5.62 2.44
C ILE A 51 15.40 6.25 1.10
N VAL A 52 14.39 6.83 0.45
CA VAL A 52 14.49 7.50 -0.86
C VAL A 52 14.08 8.98 -0.75
N GLU A 53 14.62 9.81 -1.64
CA GLU A 53 14.39 11.24 -1.71
C GLU A 53 13.53 11.58 -2.94
N PRO A 54 12.23 11.90 -2.77
CA PRO A 54 11.38 12.30 -3.88
C PRO A 54 11.71 13.72 -4.37
N ASN A 55 11.72 13.93 -5.69
CA ASN A 55 12.08 15.20 -6.31
C ASN A 55 10.96 16.27 -6.28
N TYR A 56 9.74 15.87 -5.95
CA TYR A 56 8.55 16.74 -5.98
C TYR A 56 8.15 17.31 -4.61
N ARG A 57 8.81 16.89 -3.52
CA ARG A 57 8.55 17.41 -2.16
C ARG A 57 9.79 17.27 -1.27
N ALA A 58 9.88 18.14 -0.27
CA ALA A 58 10.90 17.99 0.76
C ALA A 58 10.65 16.76 1.65
N GLY A 59 11.74 16.23 2.20
CA GLY A 59 11.73 15.13 3.16
C GLY A 59 11.79 13.75 2.50
N TRP A 60 12.33 12.80 3.25
CA TRP A 60 12.59 11.44 2.77
C TRP A 60 11.37 10.54 2.99
N THR A 61 11.36 9.39 2.32
CA THR A 61 10.32 8.38 2.47
C THR A 61 10.88 6.95 2.37
N LEU A 62 10.05 5.96 2.68
CA LEU A 62 10.29 4.59 2.25
C LEU A 62 9.96 4.43 0.77
N PRO A 63 10.58 3.49 0.05
CA PRO A 63 10.09 3.07 -1.26
C PRO A 63 8.64 2.62 -1.16
N GLY A 64 7.79 3.11 -2.04
CA GLY A 64 6.36 2.87 -2.00
C GLY A 64 5.53 4.04 -2.51
N GLY A 65 4.31 3.70 -2.93
CA GLY A 65 3.42 4.65 -3.57
C GLY A 65 1.95 4.27 -3.43
N THR A 66 1.13 4.85 -4.30
CA THR A 66 -0.33 4.72 -4.24
C THR A 66 -0.75 3.35 -4.77
N VAL A 67 -1.75 2.74 -4.14
CA VAL A 67 -2.35 1.51 -4.67
C VAL A 67 -3.33 1.86 -5.79
N GLU A 68 -3.14 1.25 -6.96
CA GLU A 68 -4.04 1.38 -8.12
C GLU A 68 -5.28 0.49 -7.97
N ALA A 69 -6.09 0.77 -6.95
CA ALA A 69 -7.19 -0.12 -6.56
C ALA A 69 -8.28 -0.30 -7.65
N ASP A 70 -8.41 0.64 -8.58
CA ASP A 70 -9.33 0.56 -9.72
C ASP A 70 -8.89 -0.44 -10.80
N THR A 71 -7.60 -0.81 -10.84
CA THR A 71 -7.07 -1.89 -11.68
C THR A 71 -7.18 -3.27 -11.00
N GLY A 72 -7.60 -3.31 -9.73
CA GLY A 72 -7.61 -4.52 -8.90
C GLY A 72 -6.29 -4.77 -8.17
N GLU A 73 -5.36 -3.81 -8.17
CA GLU A 73 -4.10 -3.90 -7.44
C GLU A 73 -4.33 -3.97 -5.92
N THR A 74 -3.65 -4.91 -5.27
CA THR A 74 -3.62 -5.03 -3.81
C THR A 74 -2.46 -4.22 -3.21
N PRO A 75 -2.52 -3.82 -1.93
CA PRO A 75 -1.40 -3.12 -1.29
C PRO A 75 -0.06 -3.86 -1.35
N ARG A 76 -0.08 -5.20 -1.31
CA ARG A 76 1.13 -6.01 -1.46
C ARG A 76 1.71 -5.92 -2.88
N GLN A 77 0.85 -5.95 -3.90
CA GLN A 77 1.27 -5.79 -5.29
C GLN A 77 1.83 -4.39 -5.52
N ALA A 78 1.18 -3.35 -5.00
CA ALA A 78 1.68 -1.98 -5.05
C ALA A 78 3.07 -1.87 -4.41
N ALA A 79 3.27 -2.39 -3.19
CA ALA A 79 4.58 -2.37 -2.53
C ALA A 79 5.68 -3.03 -3.38
N ARG A 80 5.37 -4.14 -4.07
CA ARG A 80 6.31 -4.83 -4.98
C ARG A 80 6.56 -4.03 -6.26
N ARG A 81 5.51 -3.52 -6.90
CA ARG A 81 5.57 -2.70 -8.11
C ARG A 81 6.43 -1.47 -7.87
N GLU A 82 6.08 -0.70 -6.84
CA GLU A 82 6.79 0.53 -6.46
C GLU A 82 8.27 0.23 -6.13
N THR A 83 8.57 -0.88 -5.45
CA THR A 83 9.98 -1.28 -5.22
C THR A 83 10.71 -1.54 -6.54
N ALA A 84 10.06 -2.20 -7.50
CA ALA A 84 10.65 -2.49 -8.80
C ALA A 84 10.81 -1.23 -9.66
N GLU A 85 9.83 -0.33 -9.62
CA GLU A 85 9.82 0.94 -10.37
C GLU A 85 10.82 1.93 -9.78
N GLU A 86 10.68 2.28 -8.50
CA GLU A 86 11.44 3.35 -7.84
C GLU A 86 12.92 3.03 -7.65
N ILE A 87 13.26 1.77 -7.28
CA ILE A 87 14.63 1.39 -6.91
C ILE A 87 15.19 0.22 -7.73
N GLY A 88 14.47 -0.27 -8.74
CA GLY A 88 14.95 -1.29 -9.66
C GLY A 88 15.05 -2.70 -9.06
N LEU A 89 14.44 -2.95 -7.90
CA LEU A 89 14.53 -4.23 -7.21
C LEU A 89 13.20 -4.98 -7.25
N ASP A 90 13.16 -6.12 -7.94
CA ASP A 90 12.04 -7.07 -7.78
C ASP A 90 12.22 -7.85 -6.46
N ALA A 91 11.42 -7.50 -5.46
CA ALA A 91 11.44 -8.12 -4.14
C ALA A 91 10.00 -8.40 -3.68
N GLU A 92 9.71 -9.67 -3.37
CA GLU A 92 8.42 -10.03 -2.80
C GLU A 92 8.32 -9.49 -1.37
N PRO A 93 7.31 -8.67 -1.03
CA PRO A 93 7.17 -8.14 0.31
C PRO A 93 6.95 -9.29 1.32
N GLY A 94 7.51 -9.15 2.51
CA GLY A 94 7.34 -10.08 3.62
C GLY A 94 6.01 -9.88 4.36
N PRO A 95 5.98 -10.17 5.67
CA PRO A 95 4.85 -9.88 6.54
C PRO A 95 4.46 -8.39 6.52
N LEU A 96 3.17 -8.12 6.70
CA LEU A 96 2.68 -6.76 6.96
C LEU A 96 3.06 -6.36 8.38
N LEU A 97 3.68 -5.20 8.53
CA LEU A 97 4.18 -4.68 9.80
C LEU A 97 3.23 -3.64 10.41
N VAL A 98 2.68 -2.75 9.57
CA VAL A 98 1.83 -1.64 10.01
C VAL A 98 0.67 -1.42 9.04
N VAL A 99 -0.49 -1.08 9.61
CA VAL A 99 -1.58 -0.38 8.93
C VAL A 99 -1.80 0.93 9.68
N ASP A 100 -1.63 2.07 9.02
CA ASP A 100 -1.78 3.40 9.63
C ASP A 100 -2.86 4.20 8.91
N TRP A 101 -3.87 4.64 9.66
CA TRP A 101 -4.89 5.56 9.18
C TRP A 101 -4.43 7.00 9.38
N VAL A 102 -4.16 7.69 8.27
CA VAL A 102 -3.62 9.06 8.28
C VAL A 102 -4.70 10.05 7.84
N HIS A 103 -5.03 10.99 8.71
CA HIS A 103 -5.98 12.04 8.41
C HIS A 103 -5.41 13.02 7.39
N GLY A 104 -6.24 13.39 6.40
CA GLY A 104 -5.93 14.42 5.42
C GLY A 104 -6.75 15.68 5.69
N ALA A 105 -6.10 16.84 5.78
CA ALA A 105 -6.81 18.12 5.91
C ALA A 105 -7.45 18.59 4.59
N ALA A 106 -6.78 18.33 3.46
CA ALA A 106 -7.19 18.76 2.12
C ALA A 106 -7.36 17.59 1.13
N ARG A 107 -7.32 16.36 1.63
CA ARG A 107 -7.47 15.12 0.86
C ARG A 107 -8.23 14.08 1.70
N PRO A 108 -8.84 13.07 1.08
CA PRO A 108 -9.39 11.96 1.83
C PRO A 108 -8.32 11.29 2.70
N PRO A 109 -8.70 10.61 3.80
CA PRO A 109 -7.76 9.86 4.62
C PRO A 109 -6.97 8.84 3.80
N LEU A 110 -5.77 8.54 4.26
CA LEU A 110 -4.88 7.55 3.67
C LEU A 110 -4.75 6.35 4.59
N VAL A 111 -4.93 5.15 4.06
CA VAL A 111 -4.51 3.90 4.70
C VAL A 111 -3.12 3.54 4.18
N ALA A 112 -2.11 3.63 5.05
CA ALA A 112 -0.73 3.30 4.72
C ALA A 112 -0.37 1.89 5.20
N TYR A 113 -0.02 1.02 4.25
CA TYR A 113 0.45 -0.34 4.50
C TYR A 113 1.99 -0.35 4.48
N VAL A 114 2.62 -0.93 5.50
CA VAL A 114 4.08 -1.08 5.54
C VAL A 114 4.45 -2.55 5.65
N TYR A 115 5.20 -3.05 4.67
CA TYR A 115 5.66 -4.42 4.62
C TYR A 115 7.14 -4.55 5.00
N ASP A 116 7.51 -5.72 5.52
CA ASP A 116 8.91 -6.08 5.69
C ASP A 116 9.56 -6.38 4.33
N GLY A 117 10.59 -5.63 3.96
CA GLY A 117 11.42 -5.91 2.78
C GLY A 117 12.55 -6.90 3.04
N GLY A 118 12.75 -7.26 4.30
CA GLY A 118 13.85 -8.11 4.74
C GLY A 118 15.17 -7.37 4.87
N VAL A 119 16.22 -8.16 5.09
CA VAL A 119 17.61 -7.69 5.11
C VAL A 119 18.22 -7.99 3.75
N LEU A 120 18.67 -6.95 3.05
CA LEU A 120 19.33 -7.07 1.75
C LEU A 120 20.84 -7.18 1.94
N ALA A 121 21.47 -7.96 1.06
CA ALA A 121 22.92 -8.03 0.95
C ALA A 121 23.46 -6.79 0.20
N ASP A 122 24.73 -6.46 0.38
CA ASP A 122 25.38 -5.29 -0.21
C ASP A 122 25.28 -5.29 -1.74
N GLU A 123 25.29 -6.46 -2.38
CA GLU A 123 25.15 -6.60 -3.83
C GLU A 123 23.77 -6.13 -4.32
N ARG A 124 22.72 -6.32 -3.51
CA ARG A 124 21.37 -5.85 -3.84
C ARG A 124 21.27 -4.34 -3.71
N PHE A 125 21.92 -3.74 -2.71
CA PHE A 125 22.00 -2.28 -2.61
C PHE A 125 22.80 -1.66 -3.77
N ALA A 126 23.91 -2.30 -4.17
CA ALA A 126 24.70 -1.87 -5.33
C ALA A 126 23.93 -1.97 -6.67
N ALA A 127 22.94 -2.84 -6.72
CA ALA A 127 22.06 -3.02 -7.88
C ALA A 127 20.92 -1.99 -7.97
N ILE A 128 20.72 -1.13 -6.96
CA ILE A 128 19.66 -0.13 -6.98
C ILE A 128 19.81 0.79 -8.19
N ARG A 129 18.71 0.98 -8.92
CA ARG A 129 18.58 1.93 -10.02
C ARG A 129 17.34 2.77 -9.74
N LEU A 130 17.55 4.07 -9.60
CA LEU A 130 16.45 4.98 -9.30
C LEU A 130 15.63 5.25 -10.55
N GLN A 131 14.33 5.39 -10.36
CA GLN A 131 13.47 6.09 -11.31
C GLN A 131 13.74 7.60 -11.17
N GLU A 132 14.64 8.13 -11.99
CA GLU A 132 15.10 9.52 -11.91
C GLU A 132 13.99 10.54 -12.19
N GLU A 133 12.87 10.12 -12.80
CA GLU A 133 11.67 10.95 -12.96
C GLU A 133 11.00 11.30 -11.63
N GLU A 134 11.19 10.51 -10.58
CA GLU A 134 10.53 10.70 -9.28
C GLU A 134 11.48 10.84 -8.10
N LEU A 135 12.68 10.25 -8.18
CA LEU A 135 13.63 10.18 -7.07
C LEU A 135 14.99 10.79 -7.41
N ASP A 136 15.47 11.67 -6.54
CA ASP A 136 16.79 12.30 -6.67
C ASP A 136 17.90 11.42 -6.10
N SER A 137 17.64 10.70 -5.00
CA SER A 137 18.66 9.90 -4.32
C SER A 137 18.07 8.83 -3.37
N TRP A 138 18.94 7.95 -2.86
CA TRP A 138 18.63 6.99 -1.80
C TRP A 138 19.78 6.89 -0.80
N LYS A 139 19.50 6.42 0.43
CA LYS A 139 20.53 6.14 1.44
C LYS A 139 20.08 5.10 2.47
N LEU A 140 21.06 4.57 3.18
CA LEU A 140 20.88 3.77 4.39
C LEU A 140 21.04 4.67 5.62
N VAL A 141 20.06 4.67 6.51
CA VAL A 141 20.03 5.51 7.71
C VAL A 141 19.89 4.64 8.96
N GLU A 142 20.71 4.93 9.96
CA GLU A 142 20.60 4.29 11.28
C GLU A 142 19.23 4.55 11.88
N ARG A 143 18.68 3.54 12.58
CA ARG A 143 17.37 3.68 13.23
C ARG A 143 17.29 4.94 14.10
N ALA A 144 18.36 5.29 14.81
CA ALA A 144 18.41 6.47 15.68
C ALA A 144 18.36 7.82 14.94
N ASP A 145 18.74 7.84 13.65
CA ASP A 145 18.88 9.08 12.87
C ASP A 145 17.68 9.34 11.95
N LEU A 146 16.70 8.42 11.87
CA LEU A 146 15.54 8.52 10.97
C LEU A 146 14.76 9.83 11.13
N ALA A 147 14.65 10.36 12.36
CA ALA A 147 13.97 11.61 12.65
C ALA A 147 14.62 12.84 12.00
N ALA A 148 15.88 12.76 11.57
CA ALA A 148 16.55 13.83 10.83
C ALA A 148 16.16 13.87 9.34
N TYR A 149 15.51 12.82 8.82
CA TYR A 149 15.23 12.66 7.39
C TYR A 149 13.73 12.54 7.08
N LEU A 150 13.00 11.76 7.89
CA LEU A 150 11.60 11.46 7.67
C LEU A 150 10.69 12.52 8.31
N PRO A 151 9.58 12.91 7.66
CA PRO A 151 8.53 13.68 8.33
C PRO A 151 8.02 12.96 9.59
N ASP A 152 7.68 13.70 10.64
CA ASP A 152 7.35 13.17 11.97
C ASP A 152 6.40 11.97 11.94
N ALA A 153 5.24 12.08 11.27
CA ALA A 153 4.25 11.00 11.23
C ALA A 153 4.80 9.73 10.53
N LEU A 154 5.60 9.90 9.47
CA LEU A 154 6.24 8.77 8.80
C LEU A 154 7.35 8.17 9.67
N CYS A 155 8.14 9.01 10.36
CA CYS A 155 9.18 8.54 11.28
C CYS A 155 8.59 7.63 12.37
N VAL A 156 7.50 8.06 13.02
CA VAL A 156 6.84 7.24 14.05
C VAL A 156 6.31 5.93 13.46
N ARG A 157 5.71 5.96 12.26
CA ARG A 157 5.25 4.75 11.56
C ARG A 157 6.39 3.77 11.27
N VAL A 158 7.54 4.26 10.80
CA VAL A 158 8.72 3.42 10.53
C VAL A 158 9.24 2.79 11.82
N HIS A 159 9.31 3.55 12.91
CA HIS A 159 9.69 3.00 14.21
C HIS A 159 8.74 1.91 14.69
N ALA A 160 7.43 2.10 14.57
CA ALA A 160 6.44 1.08 14.90
C ALA A 160 6.60 -0.19 14.05
N ALA A 161 6.89 -0.05 12.75
CA ALA A 161 7.17 -1.19 11.87
C ALA A 161 8.42 -1.96 12.31
N LEU A 162 9.50 -1.26 12.66
CA LEU A 162 10.74 -1.87 13.16
C LEU A 162 10.53 -2.58 14.51
N ASP A 163 9.68 -2.03 15.39
CA ASP A 163 9.33 -2.65 16.67
C ASP A 163 8.47 -3.89 16.50
N ALA A 164 7.46 -3.84 15.63
CA ALA A 164 6.63 -4.98 15.26
C ALA A 164 7.49 -6.14 14.74
N LEU A 165 8.41 -5.82 13.83
CA LEU A 165 9.35 -6.78 13.27
C LEU A 165 10.26 -7.38 14.35
N ALA A 166 10.90 -6.55 15.19
CA ALA A 166 11.79 -7.02 16.25
C ALA A 166 11.07 -7.90 17.28
N ALA A 167 9.80 -7.61 17.55
CA ALA A 167 8.97 -8.41 18.43
C ALA A 167 8.47 -9.72 17.81
N GLY A 168 8.58 -9.87 16.48
CA GLY A 168 7.97 -10.96 15.72
C GLY A 168 6.44 -10.95 15.82
N ARG A 169 5.83 -9.77 16.03
CA ARG A 169 4.38 -9.60 16.24
C ARG A 169 3.88 -8.44 15.39
N GLY A 170 2.76 -8.63 14.70
CA GLY A 170 2.15 -7.63 13.84
C GLY A 170 1.04 -8.23 12.97
N PRO A 171 0.37 -7.41 12.14
CA PRO A 171 0.60 -5.98 11.95
C PRO A 171 0.16 -5.13 13.16
N VAL A 172 0.76 -3.95 13.33
CA VAL A 172 0.32 -2.94 14.31
C VAL A 172 -0.64 -1.97 13.62
N GLU A 173 -1.76 -1.69 14.30
CA GLU A 173 -2.74 -0.69 13.87
C GLU A 173 -2.39 0.69 14.47
N LEU A 174 -2.33 1.70 13.61
CA LEU A 174 -2.02 3.08 13.98
C LEU A 174 -3.07 4.08 13.44
N GLU A 175 -3.18 5.21 14.12
CA GLU A 175 -3.86 6.43 13.67
C GLU A 175 -2.87 7.61 13.75
N ASP A 176 -2.59 8.25 12.63
CA ASP A 176 -1.58 9.31 12.48
C ASP A 176 -0.23 8.93 13.11
N GLY A 177 0.19 7.68 12.90
CA GLY A 177 1.42 7.11 13.45
C GLY A 177 1.37 6.76 14.93
N ARG A 178 0.24 6.92 15.63
CA ARG A 178 0.09 6.55 17.06
C ARG A 178 -0.71 5.26 17.19
N PRO A 179 -0.50 4.42 18.22
CA PRO A 179 -1.35 3.25 18.45
C PRO A 179 -2.83 3.62 18.47
N ALA A 180 -3.63 2.90 17.68
CA ALA A 180 -5.08 3.06 17.68
C ALA A 180 -5.65 2.76 19.09
N ARG A 181 -6.74 3.46 19.46
CA ARG A 181 -7.34 3.41 20.80
C ARG A 181 -8.58 2.53 20.86
#